data_AF-A0A2V9ZQ51-F1
#
_entry.id   AF-A0A2V9ZQ51-F1
#
_cell.length_a   1.000
_cell.length_b   1.000
_cell.length_c   1.000
_cell.angle_alpha   90.00
_cell.angle_beta   90.00
_cell.angle_gamma   90.00
#
_symmetry.space_group_name_H-M   'P 1'
#
loop_
_entity.id
_entity.type
_entity.pdbx_description
1 polymer ?
#
loop_
_entity_poly.entity_id
_entity_poly.type
_entity_poly.pdbx_seq_one_letter_code
_entity_poly.pdbx_strand_id
1 'polypeptide(L)'
;MKQLFAIAVVVLLPLALTAQTQHLKFTNDGAFARVSADSDPLSNFRLQVSRGSTNSGTSTNLSFFSVTFAPDFTSATFVSIAGTIPNSSFTGDNTRNLVLDLDTSTLDPSTSFSQSCTLDFSSPDPFFTCGPIPAGSIHLSFNENGFQRDRILALEEFTTFGPITIHSHNRADSSSANVQGSILGTSVSSTSASVGVNHMSTLEFIKN
;
A
#
# COMPACT_ATOMS: atom_id res chain seq x y z
N MET A 1 57.47 -23.08 -26.77
CA MET A 1 56.57 -21.90 -26.69
C MET A 1 55.24 -22.42 -26.17
N LYS A 2 55.07 -22.50 -24.85
CA LYS A 2 54.49 -21.46 -23.97
C LYS A 2 53.02 -21.15 -24.32
N GLN A 3 52.16 -21.70 -23.46
CA GLN A 3 50.92 -21.09 -22.96
C GLN A 3 49.85 -20.68 -24.00
N LEU A 4 48.88 -21.58 -24.22
CA LEU A 4 47.52 -21.18 -24.59
C LEU A 4 46.62 -21.44 -23.39
N PHE A 5 46.48 -20.36 -22.62
CA PHE A 5 45.66 -20.24 -21.43
C PHE A 5 44.18 -20.47 -21.75
N ALA A 6 43.59 -21.41 -21.02
CA ALA A 6 42.27 -21.35 -20.40
C ALA A 6 41.58 -19.96 -20.46
N ILE A 7 40.72 -19.73 -21.46
CA ILE A 7 39.63 -18.73 -21.41
C ILE A 7 38.44 -19.32 -22.15
N ALA A 8 37.79 -20.31 -21.55
CA ALA A 8 36.58 -20.91 -22.12
C ALA A 8 35.60 -21.40 -21.04
N VAL A 9 35.45 -20.69 -19.90
CA VAL A 9 34.36 -20.96 -18.93
C VAL A 9 33.98 -19.69 -18.14
N VAL A 10 33.76 -18.54 -18.79
CA VAL A 10 33.22 -17.34 -18.09
C VAL A 10 31.99 -16.73 -18.78
N VAL A 11 31.59 -17.21 -19.96
CA VAL A 11 30.55 -16.54 -20.77
C VAL A 11 29.13 -17.10 -20.59
N LEU A 12 28.89 -18.00 -19.63
CA LEU A 12 27.57 -18.63 -19.44
C LEU A 12 27.18 -18.76 -17.96
N LEU A 13 27.50 -17.77 -17.15
CA LEU A 13 26.65 -17.48 -16.00
C LEU A 13 25.53 -16.59 -16.53
N PRO A 14 24.31 -17.10 -16.78
CA PRO A 14 23.17 -16.21 -16.73
C PRO A 14 23.25 -15.58 -15.35
N LEU A 15 23.49 -14.28 -15.30
CA LEU A 15 23.00 -13.45 -14.21
C LEU A 15 21.50 -13.66 -14.24
N ALA A 16 21.04 -14.73 -13.59
CA ALA A 16 19.72 -14.78 -13.04
C ALA A 16 19.70 -13.61 -12.06
N LEU A 17 19.39 -12.42 -12.56
CA LEU A 17 18.64 -11.46 -11.78
C LEU A 17 17.40 -12.25 -11.38
N THR A 18 17.46 -12.87 -10.20
CA THR A 18 16.25 -13.21 -9.49
C THR A 18 15.54 -11.87 -9.34
N ALA A 19 14.56 -11.61 -10.19
CA ALA A 19 13.47 -10.72 -9.82
C ALA A 19 12.96 -11.32 -8.52
N GLN A 20 13.44 -10.78 -7.40
CA GLN A 20 13.14 -11.33 -6.09
C GLN A 20 11.69 -10.96 -5.86
N THR A 21 10.79 -11.89 -6.16
CA THR A 21 9.36 -11.71 -5.94
C THR A 21 9.16 -11.45 -4.46
N GLN A 22 8.92 -10.19 -4.10
CA GLN A 22 8.67 -9.84 -2.71
C GLN A 22 7.18 -10.08 -2.48
N HIS A 23 6.89 -11.14 -1.72
CA HIS A 23 5.53 -11.50 -1.31
C HIS A 23 5.35 -11.16 0.16
N LEU A 24 4.50 -10.17 0.44
CA LEU A 24 4.09 -9.81 1.79
C LEU A 24 2.65 -10.25 1.99
N LYS A 25 2.36 -10.97 3.07
CA LYS A 25 1.02 -11.40 3.42
C LYS A 25 0.68 -10.97 4.84
N PHE A 26 -0.46 -10.31 4.98
CA PHE A 26 -1.00 -9.82 6.23
C PHE A 26 -2.34 -10.49 6.53
N THR A 27 -2.50 -10.97 7.76
CA THR A 27 -3.80 -11.42 8.29
C THR A 27 -4.33 -10.36 9.23
N ASN A 28 -5.51 -9.85 8.91
CA ASN A 28 -6.18 -8.76 9.57
C ASN A 28 -7.37 -9.28 10.36
N ASP A 29 -7.34 -9.06 11.67
CA ASP A 29 -8.38 -9.48 12.61
C ASP A 29 -8.48 -8.41 13.69
N GLY A 30 -9.51 -7.57 13.59
CA GLY A 30 -9.65 -6.37 14.41
C GLY A 30 -10.00 -5.11 13.62
N ALA A 31 -9.89 -3.96 14.30
CA ALA A 31 -10.32 -2.68 13.77
C ALA A 31 -9.58 -2.30 12.48
N PHE A 32 -10.28 -1.70 11.53
CA PHE A 32 -9.70 -1.14 10.31
C PHE A 32 -10.33 0.20 9.97
N ALA A 33 -9.61 0.97 9.16
CA ALA A 33 -10.10 2.16 8.49
C ALA A 33 -9.63 2.16 7.04
N ARG A 34 -10.51 2.55 6.12
CA ARG A 34 -10.18 2.75 4.70
C ARG A 34 -10.75 4.06 4.19
N VAL A 35 -10.01 4.68 3.29
CA VAL A 35 -10.44 5.83 2.50
C VAL A 35 -9.97 5.63 1.08
N SER A 36 -10.84 5.93 0.14
CA SER A 36 -10.45 6.21 -1.23
C SER A 36 -11.03 7.56 -1.59
N ALA A 37 -10.23 8.40 -2.23
CA ALA A 37 -10.73 9.67 -2.74
C ALA A 37 -10.12 9.95 -4.11
N ASP A 38 -10.96 10.51 -4.95
CA ASP A 38 -10.57 11.20 -6.17
C ASP A 38 -10.37 12.66 -5.74
N SER A 39 -9.14 13.01 -5.38
CA SER A 39 -8.81 14.38 -4.95
C SER A 39 -8.87 15.36 -6.12
N ASP A 40 -8.70 14.85 -7.35
CA ASP A 40 -8.69 15.56 -8.63
C ASP A 40 -9.06 14.54 -9.74
N PRO A 41 -9.72 14.90 -10.85
CA PRO A 41 -9.84 14.04 -12.03
C PRO A 41 -8.52 13.40 -12.52
N LEU A 42 -7.35 13.95 -12.18
CA LEU A 42 -6.03 13.42 -12.51
C LEU A 42 -5.34 12.67 -11.37
N SER A 43 -5.96 12.58 -10.19
CA SER A 43 -5.34 11.97 -9.01
C SER A 43 -6.33 11.22 -8.14
N ASN A 44 -6.06 9.94 -7.92
CA ASN A 44 -6.79 9.12 -6.99
C ASN A 44 -5.85 8.39 -6.04
N PHE A 45 -6.34 8.12 -4.84
CA PHE A 45 -5.62 7.30 -3.88
C PHE A 45 -6.55 6.34 -3.14
N ARG A 46 -5.95 5.30 -2.60
CA ARG A 46 -6.56 4.33 -1.70
C ARG A 46 -5.63 4.14 -0.52
N LEU A 47 -6.17 4.28 0.68
CA LEU A 47 -5.51 3.96 1.92
C LEU A 47 -6.36 2.97 2.71
N GLN A 48 -5.71 1.95 3.25
CA GLN A 48 -6.29 1.02 4.22
C GLN A 48 -5.27 0.79 5.33
N VAL A 49 -5.72 0.96 6.56
CA VAL A 49 -4.99 0.57 7.76
C VAL A 49 -5.82 -0.44 8.53
N SER A 50 -5.19 -1.50 9.01
CA SER A 50 -5.88 -2.53 9.79
C SER A 50 -5.01 -3.03 10.92
N ARG A 51 -5.65 -3.31 12.06
CA ARG A 51 -5.09 -4.20 13.06
C ARG A 51 -5.14 -5.62 12.52
N GLY A 52 -4.09 -6.36 12.82
CA GLY A 52 -3.90 -7.74 12.43
C GLY A 52 -3.45 -8.59 13.60
N SER A 53 -3.67 -9.89 13.40
CA SER A 53 -3.25 -10.95 14.27
C SER A 53 -2.24 -11.75 13.48
N THR A 54 -0.96 -11.64 13.84
CA THR A 54 0.03 -12.63 13.40
C THR A 54 0.14 -13.70 14.48
N ASN A 55 0.57 -14.90 14.12
CA ASN A 55 0.83 -15.99 15.07
C ASN A 55 1.85 -15.61 16.17
N SER A 56 2.55 -14.47 16.06
CA SER A 56 3.53 -13.94 17.00
C SER A 56 3.10 -12.67 17.78
N GLY A 57 1.88 -12.16 17.59
CA GLY A 57 1.37 -10.97 18.31
C GLY A 57 0.44 -10.07 17.48
N THR A 58 -0.01 -8.97 18.11
CA THR A 58 -0.78 -7.91 17.44
C THR A 58 0.14 -7.09 16.53
N SER A 59 -0.21 -6.99 15.25
CA SER A 59 0.51 -6.16 14.26
C SER A 59 -0.45 -5.18 13.62
N THR A 60 -0.02 -3.97 13.28
CA THR A 60 -0.82 -3.05 12.49
C THR A 60 -0.20 -2.94 11.11
N ASN A 61 -1.02 -3.01 10.08
CA ASN A 61 -0.55 -2.98 8.69
C ASN A 61 -1.18 -1.81 7.96
N LEU A 62 -0.39 -1.21 7.07
CA LEU A 62 -0.81 -0.14 6.18
C LEU A 62 -0.72 -0.62 4.73
N SER A 63 -1.67 -0.18 3.92
CA SER A 63 -1.68 -0.21 2.48
C SER A 63 -2.06 1.16 1.98
N PHE A 64 -1.15 1.82 1.29
CA PHE A 64 -1.40 3.08 0.61
C PHE A 64 -0.94 2.96 -0.83
N PHE A 65 -1.81 3.41 -1.73
CA PHE A 65 -1.54 3.50 -3.14
C PHE A 65 -2.13 4.81 -3.67
N SER A 66 -1.35 5.58 -4.42
CA SER A 66 -1.85 6.72 -5.18
C SER A 66 -1.33 6.70 -6.60
N VAL A 67 -2.12 7.26 -7.50
CA VAL A 67 -1.70 7.57 -8.86
C VAL A 67 -2.04 9.01 -9.17
N THR A 68 -1.13 9.69 -9.84
CA THR A 68 -1.30 11.07 -10.29
C THR A 68 -0.78 11.18 -11.72
N PHE A 69 -1.61 11.68 -12.63
CA PHE A 69 -1.22 11.97 -14.01
C PHE A 69 -0.64 13.37 -14.12
N ALA A 70 0.43 13.52 -14.90
CA ALA A 70 0.91 14.84 -15.30
C ALA A 70 -0.19 15.58 -16.08
N PRO A 71 -0.32 16.91 -15.96
CA PRO A 71 -1.36 17.68 -16.65
C PRO A 71 -1.34 17.55 -18.18
N ASP A 72 -0.18 17.25 -18.75
CA ASP A 72 0.03 17.03 -20.18
C ASP A 72 -0.12 15.54 -20.59
N PHE A 73 -0.47 14.67 -19.64
CA PHE A 73 -0.58 13.22 -19.81
C PHE A 73 0.67 12.53 -20.37
N THR A 74 1.84 13.15 -20.25
CA THR A 74 3.10 12.56 -20.70
C THR A 74 3.66 11.57 -19.69
N SER A 75 3.20 11.61 -18.44
CA SER A 75 3.62 10.67 -17.42
C SER A 75 2.53 10.41 -16.37
N ALA A 76 2.68 9.28 -15.67
CA ALA A 76 1.91 8.93 -14.48
C ALA A 76 2.87 8.61 -13.33
N THR A 77 2.60 9.18 -12.15
CA THR A 77 3.37 8.90 -10.93
C THR A 77 2.53 8.04 -10.01
N PHE A 78 3.10 6.92 -9.60
CA PHE A 78 2.55 5.98 -8.64
C PHE A 78 3.31 6.13 -7.33
N VAL A 79 2.60 6.12 -6.20
CA VAL A 79 3.20 6.00 -4.87
C VAL A 79 2.60 4.81 -4.18
N SER A 80 3.43 3.96 -3.59
CA SER A 80 3.00 2.80 -2.82
C SER A 80 3.74 2.75 -1.49
N ILE A 81 2.98 2.59 -0.41
CA ILE A 81 3.50 2.32 0.93
C ILE A 81 2.73 1.12 1.45
N ALA A 82 3.42 0.04 1.75
CA ALA A 82 2.78 -1.12 2.35
C ALA A 82 3.71 -1.82 3.32
N GLY A 83 3.13 -2.37 4.38
CA GLY A 83 3.89 -3.07 5.40
C GLY A 83 3.30 -2.97 6.79
N THR A 84 4.04 -3.53 7.73
CA THR A 84 3.76 -3.36 9.15
C THR A 84 4.17 -1.96 9.61
N ILE A 85 3.34 -1.36 10.45
CA ILE A 85 3.57 -0.07 11.09
C ILE A 85 3.52 -0.24 12.62
N PRO A 86 4.10 0.68 13.40
CA PRO A 86 3.97 0.65 14.86
C PRO A 86 2.50 0.60 15.29
N ASN A 87 2.14 -0.28 16.23
CA ASN A 87 0.77 -0.38 16.74
C ASN A 87 0.26 0.94 17.34
N SER A 88 1.16 1.73 17.92
CA SER A 88 0.85 3.07 18.46
C SER A 88 0.44 4.07 17.38
N SER A 89 0.75 3.81 16.11
CA SER A 89 0.35 4.67 15.00
C SER A 89 -1.11 4.51 14.60
N PHE A 90 -1.83 3.48 15.08
CA PHE A 90 -3.25 3.31 14.78
C PHE A 90 -4.09 3.11 16.04
N THR A 91 -4.64 4.21 16.53
CA THR A 91 -5.31 4.30 17.84
C THR A 91 -6.83 4.41 17.71
N GLY A 92 -7.51 4.23 18.84
CA GLY A 92 -8.96 4.18 18.95
C GLY A 92 -9.44 2.84 19.50
N ASP A 93 -10.40 2.90 20.43
CA ASP A 93 -10.89 1.73 21.17
C ASP A 93 -12.13 1.09 20.52
N ASN A 94 -12.77 1.80 19.58
CA ASN A 94 -13.94 1.33 18.87
C ASN A 94 -13.96 1.90 17.45
N THR A 95 -14.84 1.36 16.60
CA THR A 95 -15.00 1.83 15.22
C THR A 95 -15.51 3.26 15.11
N ARG A 96 -15.95 3.90 16.20
CA ARG A 96 -16.54 5.25 16.13
C ARG A 96 -15.50 6.32 15.87
N ASN A 97 -14.32 6.19 16.45
CA ASN A 97 -13.21 7.12 16.23
C ASN A 97 -11.91 6.34 16.15
N LEU A 98 -11.28 6.37 14.98
CA LEU A 98 -9.99 5.75 14.71
C LEU A 98 -9.03 6.82 14.21
N VAL A 99 -7.77 6.77 14.65
CA VAL A 99 -6.75 7.73 14.24
C VAL A 99 -5.53 6.99 13.74
N LEU A 100 -5.09 7.33 12.53
CA LEU A 100 -3.80 6.95 11.98
C LEU A 100 -2.85 8.15 12.14
N ASP A 101 -1.76 7.96 12.86
CA ASP A 101 -0.66 8.91 13.00
C ASP A 101 0.66 8.19 12.78
N LEU A 102 1.22 8.35 11.59
CA LEU A 102 2.38 7.63 11.11
C LEU A 102 3.41 8.59 10.52
N ASP A 103 4.64 8.50 11.01
CA ASP A 103 5.81 9.04 10.33
C ASP A 103 6.46 7.94 9.49
N THR A 104 6.47 8.10 8.17
CA THR A 104 7.00 7.07 7.25
C THR A 104 8.52 6.90 7.36
N SER A 105 9.25 7.81 8.01
CA SER A 105 10.68 7.62 8.31
C SER A 105 10.94 6.50 9.32
N THR A 106 9.91 6.12 10.09
CA THR A 106 10.01 5.08 11.13
C THR A 106 9.70 3.68 10.63
N LEU A 107 9.39 3.55 9.33
CA LEU A 107 9.07 2.27 8.69
C LEU A 107 10.30 1.36 8.65
N ASP A 108 10.14 0.13 9.13
CA ASP A 108 11.17 -0.90 9.08
C ASP A 108 11.26 -1.46 7.64
N PRO A 109 12.39 -1.26 6.93
CA PRO A 109 12.53 -1.70 5.54
C PRO A 109 12.53 -3.24 5.39
N SER A 110 12.63 -4.01 6.49
CA SER A 110 12.52 -5.47 6.46
C SER A 110 11.08 -5.98 6.43
N THR A 111 10.11 -5.16 6.89
CA THR A 111 8.68 -5.53 7.00
C THR A 111 7.75 -4.56 6.27
N SER A 112 8.32 -3.54 5.61
CA SER A 112 7.58 -2.55 4.85
C SER A 112 8.38 -2.02 3.67
N PHE A 113 7.69 -1.47 2.69
CA PHE A 113 8.29 -0.74 1.59
C PHE A 113 7.55 0.57 1.33
N SER A 114 8.29 1.52 0.78
CA SER A 114 7.82 2.87 0.47
C SER A 114 8.51 3.34 -0.80
N GLN A 115 7.76 3.42 -1.90
CA GLN A 115 8.32 3.58 -3.24
C GLN A 115 7.44 4.48 -4.08
N SER A 116 8.06 5.30 -4.93
CA SER A 116 7.38 5.96 -6.04
C SER A 116 7.94 5.46 -7.36
N CYS A 117 7.06 5.29 -8.34
CA CYS A 117 7.40 4.92 -9.70
C CYS A 117 6.76 5.92 -10.67
N THR A 118 7.55 6.46 -11.60
CA THR A 118 7.03 7.28 -12.70
C THR A 118 7.04 6.44 -13.97
N LEU A 119 5.90 6.42 -14.65
CA LEU A 119 5.73 5.86 -15.98
C LEU A 119 5.78 7.00 -17.00
N ASP A 120 6.72 6.93 -17.93
CA ASP A 120 6.87 7.91 -19.00
C ASP A 120 6.20 7.39 -20.29
N PHE A 121 5.23 8.16 -20.79
CA PHE A 121 4.47 7.87 -22.02
C PHE A 121 5.05 8.57 -23.26
N SER A 122 6.11 9.36 -23.12
CA SER A 122 6.78 10.04 -24.25
C SER A 122 7.58 9.08 -25.13
N SER A 123 7.93 7.90 -24.61
CA SER A 123 8.58 6.81 -25.33
C SER A 123 7.55 5.84 -25.92
N PRO A 124 7.77 5.29 -27.14
CA PRO A 124 6.92 4.22 -27.69
C PRO A 124 6.93 2.95 -26.84
N ASP A 125 8.00 2.72 -26.07
CA ASP A 125 8.10 1.67 -25.07
C ASP A 125 8.14 2.30 -23.67
N PRO A 126 6.98 2.40 -22.98
CA PRO A 126 6.91 3.03 -21.67
C PRO A 126 7.60 2.14 -20.62
N PHE A 127 8.43 2.75 -19.78
CA PHE A 127 9.15 2.06 -18.70
C PHE A 127 8.92 2.74 -17.36
N PHE A 128 8.98 1.96 -16.28
CA PHE A 128 8.88 2.47 -14.93
C PHE A 128 10.26 2.89 -14.43
N THR A 129 10.37 4.14 -13.97
CA THR A 129 11.50 4.60 -13.17
C THR A 129 11.05 4.70 -11.72
N CYS A 130 11.61 3.85 -10.85
CA CYS A 130 11.21 3.82 -9.45
C CYS A 130 12.33 4.24 -8.50
N GLY A 131 11.97 4.91 -7.43
CA GLY A 131 12.86 5.35 -6.37
C GLY A 131 12.18 5.41 -5.00
N PRO A 132 12.94 5.63 -3.92
CA PRO A 132 12.37 5.86 -2.60
C PRO A 132 11.54 7.14 -2.61
N ILE A 133 10.45 7.19 -1.84
CA ILE A 133 9.78 8.46 -1.56
C ILE A 133 10.47 9.19 -0.41
N PRO A 134 10.40 10.53 -0.38
CA PRO A 134 10.76 11.28 0.82
C PRO A 134 9.92 10.83 2.01
N ALA A 135 10.55 10.78 3.18
CA ALA A 135 9.83 10.58 4.43
C ALA A 135 8.81 11.70 4.64
N GLY A 136 7.68 11.37 5.26
CA GLY A 136 6.60 12.30 5.55
C GLY A 136 5.59 11.71 6.52
N SER A 137 4.65 12.54 6.95
CA SER A 137 3.62 12.13 7.91
C SER A 137 2.31 11.75 7.20
N ILE A 138 1.63 10.75 7.75
CA ILE A 138 0.24 10.40 7.45
C ILE A 138 -0.54 10.58 8.75
N HIS A 139 -1.40 11.59 8.79
CA HIS A 139 -2.25 11.88 9.93
C HIS A 139 -3.70 11.91 9.47
N LEU A 140 -4.50 10.91 9.84
CA LEU A 140 -5.90 10.80 9.46
C LEU A 140 -6.76 10.47 10.68
N SER A 141 -7.87 11.19 10.85
CA SER A 141 -8.92 10.88 11.82
C SER A 141 -10.17 10.42 11.08
N PHE A 142 -10.62 9.22 11.43
CA PHE A 142 -11.84 8.62 10.92
C PHE A 142 -12.92 8.66 11.99
N ASN A 143 -14.10 9.16 11.63
CA ASN A 143 -15.26 9.26 12.51
C ASN A 143 -16.45 8.56 11.87
N GLU A 144 -16.93 7.47 12.49
CA GLU A 144 -18.14 6.76 12.03
C GLU A 144 -19.33 7.72 11.98
N ASN A 145 -20.02 7.76 10.84
CA ASN A 145 -21.21 8.60 10.64
C ASN A 145 -22.50 7.77 10.51
N GLY A 146 -22.39 6.45 10.32
CA GLY A 146 -23.51 5.51 10.36
C GLY A 146 -24.51 5.61 9.20
N PHE A 147 -24.19 6.35 8.13
CA PHE A 147 -25.06 6.44 6.94
C PHE A 147 -25.25 5.11 6.22
N GLN A 148 -24.22 4.25 6.23
CA GLN A 148 -24.26 2.93 5.62
C GLN A 148 -23.56 1.92 6.53
N ARG A 149 -24.10 0.70 6.57
CA ARG A 149 -23.50 -0.43 7.27
C ARG A 149 -23.57 -1.67 6.40
N ASP A 150 -22.41 -2.31 6.23
CA ASP A 150 -22.28 -3.49 5.40
C ASP A 150 -21.64 -4.61 6.21
N ARG A 151 -22.14 -5.82 5.99
CA ARG A 151 -21.51 -7.05 6.43
C ARG A 151 -20.96 -7.78 5.23
N ILE A 152 -19.63 -7.80 5.12
CA ILE A 152 -18.89 -8.49 4.08
C ILE A 152 -18.65 -9.93 4.56
N LEU A 153 -19.29 -10.89 3.89
CA LEU A 153 -19.19 -12.30 4.26
C LEU A 153 -17.96 -12.97 3.66
N ALA A 154 -17.68 -12.67 2.38
CA ALA A 154 -16.48 -13.05 1.66
C ALA A 154 -16.41 -12.18 0.40
N LEU A 155 -15.37 -11.36 0.29
CA LEU A 155 -15.06 -10.60 -0.91
C LEU A 155 -13.62 -10.87 -1.28
N GLU A 156 -13.39 -11.26 -2.53
CA GLU A 156 -12.05 -11.48 -3.06
C GLU A 156 -11.80 -10.49 -4.18
N GLU A 157 -10.69 -9.75 -4.09
CA GLU A 157 -10.30 -8.77 -5.10
C GLU A 157 -8.83 -8.94 -5.48
N PHE A 158 -8.58 -8.80 -6.78
CA PHE A 158 -7.23 -8.70 -7.33
C PHE A 158 -7.09 -7.33 -7.97
N THR A 159 -6.01 -6.62 -7.66
CA THR A 159 -5.71 -5.35 -8.29
C THR A 159 -4.25 -5.31 -8.68
N THR A 160 -3.96 -5.10 -9.96
CA THR A 160 -2.59 -5.04 -10.48
C THR A 160 -2.27 -3.62 -10.93
N PHE A 161 -1.17 -3.08 -10.42
CA PHE A 161 -0.64 -1.76 -10.76
C PHE A 161 0.85 -1.89 -11.10
N GLY A 162 1.17 -1.80 -12.38
CA GLY A 162 2.55 -2.00 -12.85
C GLY A 162 3.11 -3.36 -12.37
N PRO A 163 4.24 -3.38 -11.65
CA PRO A 163 4.84 -4.63 -11.16
C PRO A 163 4.18 -5.17 -9.87
N ILE A 164 3.20 -4.50 -9.28
CA ILE A 164 2.60 -4.90 -8.00
C ILE A 164 1.20 -5.46 -8.22
N THR A 165 0.96 -6.69 -7.77
CA THR A 165 -0.38 -7.26 -7.62
C THR A 165 -0.77 -7.28 -6.14
N ILE A 166 -1.95 -6.73 -5.84
CA ILE A 166 -2.58 -6.78 -4.53
C ILE A 166 -3.70 -7.81 -4.60
N HIS A 167 -3.66 -8.82 -3.74
CA HIS A 167 -4.75 -9.77 -3.55
C HIS A 167 -5.35 -9.56 -2.17
N SER A 168 -6.65 -9.29 -2.12
CA SER A 168 -7.39 -9.12 -0.87
C SER A 168 -8.47 -10.19 -0.74
N HIS A 169 -8.58 -10.74 0.47
CA HIS A 169 -9.73 -11.53 0.90
C HIS A 169 -10.32 -10.84 2.12
N ASN A 170 -11.54 -10.33 2.00
CA ASN A 170 -12.17 -9.51 3.03
C ASN A 170 -13.38 -10.24 3.61
N ARG A 171 -13.41 -10.31 4.94
CA ARG A 171 -14.57 -10.67 5.74
C ARG A 171 -14.65 -9.68 6.90
N ALA A 172 -15.68 -8.84 6.93
CA ALA A 172 -15.69 -7.68 7.81
C ALA A 172 -17.10 -7.18 8.11
N ASP A 173 -17.27 -6.53 9.25
CA ASP A 173 -18.39 -5.63 9.49
C ASP A 173 -17.89 -4.19 9.34
N SER A 174 -18.54 -3.38 8.50
CA SER A 174 -18.09 -2.03 8.18
C SER A 174 -19.23 -1.03 8.26
N SER A 175 -18.88 0.22 8.54
CA SER A 175 -19.76 1.36 8.64
C SER A 175 -19.13 2.55 7.92
N SER A 176 -19.94 3.42 7.34
CA SER A 176 -19.46 4.64 6.71
C SER A 176 -18.86 5.60 7.74
N ALA A 177 -17.88 6.38 7.30
CA ALA A 177 -17.14 7.33 8.13
C ALA A 177 -16.79 8.60 7.37
N ASN A 178 -16.63 9.68 8.11
CA ASN A 178 -15.95 10.88 7.65
C ASN A 178 -14.46 10.74 7.97
N VAL A 179 -13.59 11.19 7.07
CA VAL A 179 -12.15 11.25 7.28
C VAL A 179 -11.64 12.66 7.08
N GLN A 180 -10.72 13.08 7.95
CA GLN A 180 -10.03 14.36 7.86
C GLN A 180 -8.55 14.19 8.22
N GLY A 181 -7.68 15.00 7.61
CA GLY A 181 -6.26 15.04 7.96
C GLY A 181 -5.37 15.32 6.74
N SER A 182 -4.21 14.67 6.68
CA SER A 182 -3.28 14.77 5.57
C SER A 182 -2.48 13.50 5.32
N ILE A 183 -2.07 13.28 4.08
CA ILE A 183 -1.19 12.20 3.64
C ILE A 183 -0.01 12.85 2.93
N LEU A 184 1.20 12.70 3.48
CA LEU A 184 2.44 13.24 2.90
C LEU A 184 2.34 14.76 2.58
N GLY A 185 1.67 15.51 3.44
CA GLY A 185 1.45 16.96 3.28
C GLY A 185 0.22 17.35 2.45
N THR A 186 -0.45 16.39 1.78
CA THR A 186 -1.68 16.65 1.02
C THR A 186 -2.90 16.51 1.93
N SER A 187 -3.70 17.56 2.06
CA SER A 187 -4.93 17.53 2.86
C SER A 187 -5.94 16.52 2.32
N VAL A 188 -6.57 15.76 3.22
CA VAL A 188 -7.64 14.81 2.93
C VAL A 188 -8.86 15.20 3.76
N SER A 189 -10.00 15.37 3.08
CA SER A 189 -11.30 15.52 3.70
C SER A 189 -12.33 14.82 2.83
N SER A 190 -12.96 13.75 3.33
CA SER A 190 -13.91 12.96 2.56
C SER A 190 -14.98 12.34 3.46
N THR A 191 -16.19 12.20 2.93
CA THR A 191 -17.28 11.42 3.54
C THR A 191 -17.33 9.98 3.00
N SER A 192 -16.48 9.66 2.02
CA SER A 192 -16.33 8.36 1.39
C SER A 192 -15.22 7.53 2.05
N ALA A 193 -15.23 7.49 3.38
CA ALA A 193 -14.40 6.58 4.15
C ALA A 193 -15.28 5.52 4.83
N SER A 194 -14.65 4.46 5.31
CA SER A 194 -15.33 3.48 6.15
C SER A 194 -14.40 2.93 7.21
N VAL A 195 -15.00 2.56 8.33
CA VAL A 195 -14.36 1.98 9.50
C VAL A 195 -15.06 0.69 9.85
N GLY A 196 -14.39 -0.22 10.53
CA GLY A 196 -15.00 -1.49 10.83
C GLY A 196 -14.10 -2.45 11.57
N VAL A 197 -14.51 -3.71 11.57
CA VAL A 197 -13.76 -4.83 12.15
C VAL A 197 -13.60 -5.92 11.09
N ASN A 198 -12.36 -6.27 10.80
CA ASN A 198 -12.00 -7.42 9.99
C ASN A 198 -12.09 -8.70 10.83
N HIS A 199 -12.47 -9.80 10.17
CA HIS A 199 -12.59 -11.14 10.74
C HIS A 199 -11.76 -12.11 9.89
N MET A 200 -10.46 -12.24 10.21
CA MET A 200 -9.49 -13.04 9.44
C MET A 200 -9.39 -12.66 7.95
N SER A 201 -9.52 -11.36 7.62
CA SER A 201 -9.27 -10.88 6.27
C SER A 201 -7.78 -11.02 5.92
N THR A 202 -7.43 -11.23 4.66
CA THR A 202 -6.02 -11.25 4.21
C THR A 202 -5.75 -10.16 3.18
N LEU A 203 -4.53 -9.62 3.23
CA LEU A 203 -4.01 -8.70 2.23
C LEU A 203 -2.62 -9.16 1.81
N GLU A 204 -2.44 -9.39 0.52
CA GLU A 204 -1.21 -9.90 -0.05
C GLU A 204 -0.68 -8.92 -1.10
N PHE A 205 0.62 -8.61 -1.02
CA PHE A 205 1.34 -7.81 -1.99
C PHE A 205 2.35 -8.70 -2.69
N ILE A 206 2.25 -8.79 -4.01
CA ILE A 206 3.12 -9.58 -4.86
C ILE A 206 3.81 -8.61 -5.79
N LYS A 207 5.12 -8.40 -5.58
CA LYS A 207 5.96 -7.62 -6.49
C LYS A 207 6.59 -8.57 -7.51
N ASN A 208 6.17 -8.45 -8.77
CA ASN A 208 6.67 -9.24 -9.89
C ASN A 208 7.96 -8.65 -10.49
#